data_AF-A0AAN6EWN7-F1
#
_entry.id   AF-A0AAN6EWN7-F1
#
_cell.length_a   1.000
_cell.length_b   1.000
_cell.length_c   1.000
_cell.angle_alpha   90.00
_cell.angle_beta   90.00
_cell.angle_gamma   90.00
#
_symmetry.space_group_name_H-M   'P 1'
#
loop_
_entity.id
_entity.type
_entity.pdbx_description
1 polymer ?
#
loop_
_entity_poly.entity_id
_entity_poly.type
_entity_poly.pdbx_seq_one_letter_code
_entity_poly.pdbx_strand_id
1 'polypeptide(L)'
;MALMPAVVAQGALESVQCCLLTALYALPTQISTHHYTYLGLALRIAIGLSLHRNARNSDVAPQDREIRTRVFWTTYCIERWISGMMAQPIMLQTDEITAPLPQRRADLDESNPRKIDRLVAFTKLTLIKDQFLSTTGSSVKPDSEGYDHTCSLLGSWKQALPVHLPLLSDEKSLRSNAHLDLMYNMIWVRLGRSALLSLARIQLQSSRATHEATANVNADPADPTTERVIFFQVSGRGYQDSRHHRSST
;
A
#
# COMPACT_ATOMS: atom_id res chain seq x y z
N MET A 1 -14.47 -32.44 -7.28
CA MET A 1 -14.44 -31.73 -5.97
C MET A 1 -13.35 -30.69 -6.05
N ALA A 2 -13.66 -29.40 -5.97
CA ALA A 2 -12.65 -28.35 -6.12
C ALA A 2 -11.69 -28.37 -4.91
N LEU A 3 -10.38 -28.42 -5.16
CA LEU A 3 -9.34 -28.53 -4.13
C LEU A 3 -9.33 -27.32 -3.16
N MET A 4 -9.60 -26.12 -3.67
CA MET A 4 -9.47 -24.87 -2.91
C MET A 4 -10.41 -24.76 -1.70
N PRO A 5 -11.72 -25.05 -1.79
CA PRO A 5 -12.60 -25.06 -0.63
C PRO A 5 -12.12 -25.97 0.52
N ALA A 6 -11.59 -27.15 0.21
CA ALA A 6 -11.07 -28.08 1.22
C ALA A 6 -9.82 -27.52 1.93
N VAL A 7 -8.91 -26.93 1.15
CA VAL A 7 -7.69 -26.29 1.67
C VAL A 7 -8.03 -25.11 2.58
N VAL A 8 -8.98 -24.26 2.19
CA VAL A 8 -9.43 -23.11 3.01
C VAL A 8 -10.07 -23.59 4.32
N ALA A 9 -10.87 -24.65 4.27
CA ALA A 9 -11.54 -25.20 5.45
C ALA A 9 -10.57 -25.76 6.51
N GLN A 10 -9.38 -26.23 6.11
CA GLN A 10 -8.38 -26.74 7.05
C GLN A 10 -7.78 -25.64 7.93
N GLY A 11 -7.70 -24.40 7.43
CA GLY A 11 -7.19 -23.26 8.19
C GLY A 11 -5.74 -23.44 8.69
N ALA A 12 -4.92 -24.23 7.99
CA ALA A 12 -3.55 -24.54 8.39
C ALA A 12 -2.52 -23.59 7.76
N LEU A 13 -1.25 -23.74 8.12
CA LEU A 13 -0.17 -22.93 7.55
C LEU A 13 -0.05 -23.15 6.03
N GLU A 14 -0.25 -24.39 5.61
CA GLU A 14 -0.30 -24.84 4.23
C GLU A 14 -1.46 -24.16 3.48
N SER A 15 -2.59 -23.94 4.14
CA SER A 15 -3.72 -23.20 3.56
C SER A 15 -3.34 -21.77 3.20
N VAL A 16 -2.55 -21.09 4.06
CA VAL A 16 -2.02 -19.75 3.76
C VAL A 16 -1.11 -19.79 2.53
N GLN A 17 -0.20 -20.75 2.48
CA GLN A 17 0.76 -20.92 1.38
C GLN A 17 0.06 -21.24 0.06
N CYS A 18 -0.90 -22.17 0.07
CA CYS A 18 -1.69 -22.53 -1.10
C CYS A 18 -2.48 -21.34 -1.62
N CYS A 19 -3.23 -20.63 -0.77
CA CYS A 19 -3.98 -19.45 -1.18
C CYS A 19 -3.06 -18.35 -1.75
N LEU A 20 -1.91 -18.12 -1.13
CA LEU A 20 -0.93 -17.15 -1.62
C LEU A 20 -0.39 -17.53 -3.01
N LEU A 21 -0.01 -18.79 -3.20
CA LEU A 21 0.49 -19.28 -4.49
C LEU A 21 -0.61 -19.24 -5.58
N THR A 22 -1.85 -19.58 -5.23
CA THR A 22 -2.99 -19.44 -6.14
C THR A 22 -3.22 -17.98 -6.52
N ALA A 23 -3.10 -17.05 -5.56
CA ALA A 23 -3.22 -15.62 -5.84
C ALA A 23 -2.14 -15.15 -6.82
N LEU A 24 -0.88 -15.54 -6.58
CA LEU A 24 0.25 -15.20 -7.46
C LEU A 24 0.08 -15.80 -8.86
N TYR A 25 -0.39 -17.04 -8.96
CA TYR A 25 -0.69 -17.69 -10.24
C TYR A 25 -1.81 -16.98 -11.00
N ALA A 26 -2.82 -16.47 -10.29
CA ALA A 26 -3.94 -15.75 -10.88
C ALA A 26 -3.59 -14.33 -11.37
N LEU A 27 -2.50 -13.72 -10.90
CA LEU A 27 -2.10 -12.36 -11.29
C LEU A 27 -2.01 -12.14 -12.82
N PRO A 28 -1.30 -12.99 -13.59
CA PRO A 28 -1.23 -12.83 -15.05
C PRO A 28 -2.49 -13.31 -15.78
N THR A 29 -3.42 -13.97 -15.09
CA THR A 29 -4.63 -14.48 -15.73
C THR A 29 -5.62 -13.33 -15.94
N GLN A 30 -6.31 -13.31 -17.09
CA GLN A 30 -7.27 -12.25 -17.46
C GLN A 30 -8.53 -12.19 -16.57
N ILE A 31 -8.56 -12.91 -15.45
CA ILE A 31 -9.70 -12.91 -14.52
C ILE A 31 -9.35 -11.98 -13.35
N SER A 32 -9.65 -10.70 -13.55
CA SER A 32 -9.11 -9.57 -12.80
C SER A 32 -9.46 -9.50 -11.30
N THR A 33 -10.28 -10.41 -10.76
CA THR A 33 -10.72 -10.36 -9.35
C THR A 33 -10.29 -11.57 -8.51
N HIS A 34 -9.85 -12.66 -9.11
CA HIS A 34 -9.51 -13.88 -8.36
C HIS A 34 -8.27 -13.72 -7.48
N HIS A 35 -7.24 -13.02 -7.98
CA HIS A 35 -6.01 -12.82 -7.22
C HIS A 35 -6.27 -12.11 -5.89
N TYR A 36 -7.09 -11.05 -5.88
CA TYR A 36 -7.40 -10.30 -4.67
C TYR A 36 -8.17 -11.12 -3.64
N THR A 37 -9.14 -11.93 -4.10
CA THR A 37 -9.88 -12.84 -3.22
C THR A 37 -8.95 -13.86 -2.57
N TYR A 38 -8.08 -14.52 -3.34
CA TYR A 38 -7.15 -15.52 -2.79
C TYR A 38 -6.08 -14.90 -1.89
N LEU A 39 -5.60 -13.71 -2.22
CA LEU A 39 -4.65 -12.97 -1.41
C LEU A 39 -5.27 -12.57 -0.07
N GLY A 40 -6.53 -12.12 -0.10
CA GLY A 40 -7.29 -11.84 1.09
C GLY A 40 -7.65 -13.07 1.92
N LEU A 41 -7.86 -14.22 1.29
CA LEU A 41 -8.03 -15.49 2.00
C LEU A 41 -6.72 -15.88 2.70
N ALA A 42 -5.59 -15.83 2.00
CA ALA A 42 -4.28 -16.15 2.57
C ALA A 42 -4.00 -15.29 3.82
N LEU A 43 -4.21 -13.98 3.72
CA LEU A 43 -3.97 -13.07 4.84
C LEU A 43 -4.97 -13.29 6.00
N ARG A 44 -6.25 -13.51 5.73
CA ARG A 44 -7.26 -13.79 6.78
C ARG A 44 -6.97 -15.10 7.50
N ILE A 45 -6.57 -16.16 6.79
CA ILE A 45 -6.15 -17.42 7.41
C ILE A 45 -4.91 -17.19 8.28
N ALA A 46 -3.92 -16.43 7.79
CA ALA A 46 -2.74 -16.08 8.57
C ALA A 46 -3.08 -15.28 9.85
N ILE A 47 -4.07 -14.38 9.78
CA ILE A 47 -4.58 -13.65 10.94
C ILE A 47 -5.30 -14.59 11.90
N GLY A 48 -6.16 -15.49 11.40
CA GLY A 48 -6.88 -16.49 12.20
C GLY A 48 -5.92 -17.43 12.95
N LEU A 49 -4.79 -17.77 12.33
CA LEU A 49 -3.69 -18.52 12.95
C LEU A 49 -2.80 -17.68 13.88
N SER A 50 -3.14 -16.40 14.10
CA SER A 50 -2.37 -15.44 14.91
C SER A 50 -0.91 -15.25 14.46
N LEU A 51 -0.59 -15.46 13.18
CA LEU A 51 0.78 -15.34 12.67
C LEU A 51 1.31 -13.90 12.67
N HIS A 52 0.41 -12.92 12.71
CA HIS A 52 0.72 -11.49 12.84
C HIS A 52 1.14 -11.08 14.27
N ARG A 53 0.99 -11.98 15.26
CA ARG A 53 1.30 -11.70 16.67
C ARG A 53 2.62 -12.31 17.11
N ASN A 54 3.27 -11.67 18.08
CA ASN A 54 4.48 -12.23 18.67
C ASN A 54 4.16 -13.45 19.57
N ALA A 55 4.47 -14.65 19.10
CA ALA A 55 4.23 -15.89 19.83
C ALA A 55 5.31 -16.19 20.90
N ARG A 56 5.74 -15.20 21.70
CA ARG A 56 6.85 -15.34 22.66
C ARG A 56 6.73 -16.57 23.58
N ASN A 57 5.51 -16.90 24.00
CA ASN A 57 5.20 -17.93 24.99
C ASN A 57 4.53 -19.19 24.39
N SER A 58 4.67 -19.44 23.08
CA SER A 58 4.08 -20.65 22.50
C SER A 58 4.96 -21.88 22.74
N ASP A 59 4.32 -23.02 22.99
CA ASP A 59 4.94 -24.36 23.07
C ASP A 59 5.37 -24.91 21.68
N VAL A 60 5.51 -24.01 20.72
CA VAL A 60 5.86 -24.33 19.34
C VAL A 60 7.38 -24.29 19.21
N ALA A 61 7.93 -25.30 18.53
CA ALA A 61 9.36 -25.39 18.27
C ALA A 61 9.89 -24.08 17.65
N PRO A 62 11.10 -23.60 18.04
CA PRO A 62 11.66 -22.36 17.51
C PRO A 62 11.77 -22.32 15.97
N GLN A 63 11.98 -23.48 15.35
CA GLN A 63 12.02 -23.65 13.90
C GLN A 63 10.66 -23.35 13.26
N ASP A 64 9.59 -23.97 13.76
CA ASP A 64 8.23 -23.77 13.24
C ASP A 64 7.74 -22.35 13.46
N ARG A 65 8.12 -21.73 14.57
CA ARG A 65 7.84 -20.31 14.84
C ARG A 65 8.46 -19.42 13.77
N GLU A 66 9.70 -19.67 13.39
CA GLU A 66 10.37 -18.91 12.34
C GLU A 66 9.73 -19.14 10.96
N ILE A 67 9.34 -20.38 10.62
CA ILE A 67 8.63 -20.66 9.36
C ILE A 67 7.31 -19.88 9.30
N ARG A 68 6.54 -19.89 10.39
CA ARG A 68 5.29 -19.13 10.53
C ARG A 68 5.51 -17.62 10.36
N THR A 69 6.53 -17.06 10.99
CA THR A 69 6.92 -15.65 10.83
C THR A 69 7.28 -15.32 9.38
N ARG A 70 8.07 -16.17 8.70
CA ARG A 70 8.46 -15.99 7.30
C ARG A 70 7.26 -16.04 6.36
N VAL A 71 6.34 -16.99 6.57
CA VAL A 71 5.10 -17.09 5.78
C VAL A 71 4.24 -15.85 5.97
N PHE A 72 4.04 -15.41 7.21
CA PHE A 72 3.28 -14.20 7.50
C PHE A 72 3.85 -12.96 6.79
N TRP A 73 5.14 -12.68 6.97
CA TRP A 73 5.76 -11.50 6.35
C TRP A 73 5.76 -11.56 4.83
N THR A 74 5.93 -12.76 4.26
CA THR A 74 5.83 -12.95 2.80
C THR A 74 4.42 -12.64 2.31
N THR A 75 3.39 -13.20 2.95
CA THR A 75 1.98 -12.94 2.62
C THR A 75 1.64 -11.46 2.76
N TYR A 76 2.01 -10.83 3.87
CA TYR A 76 1.75 -9.41 4.12
C TYR A 76 2.41 -8.51 3.08
N CYS A 77 3.71 -8.73 2.78
CA CYS A 77 4.40 -7.88 1.82
C CYS A 77 3.80 -8.02 0.42
N ILE A 78 3.55 -9.25 -0.03
CA ILE A 78 2.94 -9.50 -1.33
C ILE A 78 1.56 -8.87 -1.44
N GLU A 79 0.73 -9.00 -0.41
CA GLU A 79 -0.58 -8.34 -0.34
C GLU A 79 -0.45 -6.83 -0.48
N ARG A 80 0.40 -6.21 0.34
CA ARG A 80 0.57 -4.76 0.36
C ARG A 80 1.04 -4.20 -0.98
N TRP A 81 1.93 -4.92 -1.66
CA TRP A 81 2.45 -4.49 -2.94
C TRP A 81 1.43 -4.65 -4.06
N ILE A 82 0.74 -5.79 -4.14
CA ILE A 82 -0.27 -6.06 -5.18
C ILE A 82 -1.48 -5.14 -5.00
N SER A 83 -2.05 -5.07 -3.80
CA SER A 83 -3.19 -4.19 -3.51
C SER A 83 -2.85 -2.73 -3.84
N GLY A 84 -1.64 -2.29 -3.49
CA GLY A 84 -1.15 -0.96 -3.84
C GLY A 84 -0.78 -0.74 -5.31
N MET A 85 -0.66 -1.78 -6.13
CA MET A 85 -0.52 -1.68 -7.60
C MET A 85 -1.89 -1.63 -8.29
N MET A 86 -2.84 -2.41 -7.77
CA MET A 86 -4.20 -2.54 -8.32
C MET A 86 -5.20 -1.52 -7.75
N ALA A 87 -4.74 -0.57 -6.93
CA ALA A 87 -5.56 0.42 -6.22
C ALA A 87 -6.69 -0.22 -5.38
N GLN A 88 -6.40 -1.38 -4.79
CA GLN A 88 -7.33 -2.09 -3.92
C GLN A 88 -7.11 -1.71 -2.45
N PRO A 89 -8.17 -1.80 -1.62
CA PRO A 89 -8.05 -1.58 -0.19
C PRO A 89 -7.04 -2.53 0.46
N ILE A 90 -6.31 -1.98 1.42
CA ILE A 90 -5.37 -2.71 2.27
C ILE A 90 -6.14 -3.48 3.34
N MET A 91 -5.65 -4.67 3.70
CA MET A 91 -6.42 -5.58 4.56
C MET A 91 -5.95 -5.66 6.01
N LEU A 92 -4.68 -5.35 6.29
CA LEU A 92 -4.10 -5.37 7.64
C LEU A 92 -3.27 -4.11 7.83
N GLN A 93 -3.52 -3.38 8.92
CA GLN A 93 -2.75 -2.20 9.25
C GLN A 93 -1.44 -2.57 9.95
N THR A 94 -0.42 -1.72 9.82
CA THR A 94 0.91 -1.99 10.37
C THR A 94 0.93 -2.00 11.90
N ASP A 95 0.09 -1.21 12.55
CA ASP A 95 -0.05 -1.12 14.00
C ASP A 95 -0.64 -2.39 14.65
N GLU A 96 -1.39 -3.17 13.88
CA GLU A 96 -1.94 -4.46 14.32
C GLU A 96 -0.88 -5.58 14.34
N ILE A 97 0.29 -5.35 13.75
CA ILE A 97 1.35 -6.36 13.59
C ILE A 97 2.33 -6.27 14.77
N THR A 98 2.45 -7.36 15.52
CA THR A 98 3.45 -7.49 16.60
C THR A 98 4.49 -8.57 16.32
N ALA A 99 4.34 -9.33 15.22
CA ALA A 99 5.29 -10.35 14.80
C ALA A 99 6.71 -9.77 14.64
N PRO A 100 7.76 -10.46 15.15
CA PRO A 100 9.13 -10.01 14.94
C PRO A 100 9.51 -10.12 13.46
N LEU A 101 10.48 -9.32 13.01
CA LEU A 101 11.05 -9.51 11.67
C LEU A 101 11.71 -10.90 11.55
N PRO A 102 11.71 -11.50 10.34
CA PRO A 102 12.35 -12.80 10.11
C PRO A 102 13.83 -12.79 10.49
N GLN A 103 14.33 -13.93 10.96
CA GLN A 103 15.70 -14.08 11.41
C GLN A 103 16.39 -15.23 10.70
N ARG A 104 17.69 -15.06 10.45
CA ARG A 104 18.51 -16.15 9.88
C ARG A 104 18.63 -17.27 10.90
N ARG A 105 18.48 -18.51 10.44
CA ARG A 105 18.76 -19.70 11.24
C ARG A 105 19.53 -20.73 10.43
N ALA A 106 20.56 -21.32 11.04
CA ALA A 106 21.40 -22.31 10.37
C ALA A 106 20.58 -23.53 9.90
N ASP A 107 19.69 -24.04 10.76
CA ASP A 107 18.82 -25.20 10.51
C ASP A 107 17.85 -25.06 9.32
N LEU A 108 17.53 -23.83 8.89
CA LEU A 108 16.58 -23.56 7.80
C LEU A 108 17.21 -22.96 6.54
N ASP A 109 18.42 -22.43 6.63
CA ASP A 109 18.99 -21.52 5.64
C ASP A 109 20.28 -22.00 5.00
N GLU A 110 20.71 -23.24 5.26
CA GLU A 110 21.96 -23.81 4.73
C GLU A 110 22.09 -23.66 3.21
N SER A 111 21.02 -23.91 2.46
CA SER A 111 21.02 -23.86 1.00
C SER A 111 21.09 -22.44 0.43
N ASN A 112 20.61 -21.43 1.15
CA ASN A 112 20.59 -20.04 0.69
C ASN A 112 20.48 -19.07 1.88
N PRO A 113 21.60 -18.74 2.54
CA PRO A 113 21.60 -17.90 3.74
C PRO A 113 21.16 -16.45 3.46
N ARG A 114 21.20 -16.01 2.20
CA ARG A 114 20.86 -14.65 1.78
C ARG A 114 19.36 -14.44 1.56
N LYS A 115 18.56 -15.50 1.47
CA LYS A 115 17.10 -15.39 1.21
C LYS A 115 16.40 -14.58 2.31
N ILE A 116 16.86 -14.74 3.56
CA ILE A 116 16.25 -14.07 4.71
C ILE A 116 16.63 -12.60 4.76
N ASP A 117 17.87 -12.25 4.43
CA ASP A 117 18.27 -10.84 4.35
C ASP A 117 17.44 -10.09 3.29
N ARG A 118 17.13 -10.74 2.16
CA ARG A 118 16.23 -10.19 1.13
C ARG A 118 14.81 -10.00 1.66
N LEU A 119 14.27 -11.01 2.34
CA LEU A 119 12.93 -10.90 2.93
C LEU A 119 12.87 -9.76 3.94
N VAL A 120 13.86 -9.65 4.84
CA VAL A 120 13.95 -8.55 5.81
C VAL A 120 14.06 -7.20 5.11
N ALA A 121 14.90 -7.08 4.08
CA ALA A 121 15.04 -5.86 3.28
C ALA A 121 13.71 -5.47 2.60
N PHE A 122 13.02 -6.44 1.99
CA PHE A 122 11.72 -6.27 1.34
C PHE A 122 10.63 -5.86 2.35
N THR A 123 10.60 -6.49 3.52
CA THR A 123 9.68 -6.15 4.59
C THR A 123 9.90 -4.71 5.05
N LYS A 124 11.14 -4.29 5.30
CA LYS A 124 11.44 -2.90 5.68
C LYS A 124 11.00 -1.89 4.61
N LEU A 125 11.22 -2.17 3.32
CA LEU A 125 10.71 -1.30 2.24
C LEU A 125 9.19 -1.22 2.24
N THR A 126 8.52 -2.35 2.48
CA THR A 126 7.06 -2.42 2.52
C THR A 126 6.51 -1.55 3.65
N LEU A 127 7.14 -1.59 4.83
CA LEU A 127 6.76 -0.75 5.97
C LEU A 127 7.01 0.74 5.72
N ILE A 128 8.12 1.12 5.07
CA ILE A 128 8.38 2.51 4.68
C ILE A 128 7.31 3.01 3.68
N LYS A 129 6.98 2.18 2.68
CA LYS A 129 5.92 2.47 1.71
C LYS A 129 4.56 2.64 2.42
N ASP A 130 4.28 1.79 3.39
CA ASP A 130 3.05 1.81 4.18
C ASP A 130 2.84 3.15 4.89
N GLN A 131 3.86 3.57 5.64
CA GLN A 131 3.87 4.84 6.36
C GLN A 131 3.60 6.02 5.42
N PHE A 132 4.26 6.05 4.26
CA PHE A 132 4.06 7.09 3.26
C PHE A 132 2.63 7.14 2.71
N LEU A 133 2.04 5.99 2.37
CA LEU A 133 0.68 5.93 1.82
C LEU A 133 -0.36 6.41 2.85
N SER A 134 -0.16 6.08 4.12
CA SER A 134 -1.03 6.53 5.22
C SER A 134 -0.99 8.05 5.38
N THR A 135 0.18 8.68 5.28
CA THR A 135 0.31 10.15 5.35
C THR A 135 -0.29 10.85 4.12
N THR A 136 -0.10 10.28 2.93
CA THR A 136 -0.52 10.92 1.67
C THR A 136 -2.02 10.77 1.39
N GLY A 137 -2.65 9.69 1.88
CA GLY A 137 -4.08 9.43 1.66
C GLY A 137 -5.01 10.32 2.48
N SER A 138 -4.54 10.89 3.59
CA SER A 138 -5.37 11.64 4.54
C SER A 138 -5.27 13.16 4.42
N SER A 139 -4.25 13.70 3.75
CA SER A 139 -4.02 15.16 3.69
C SER A 139 -4.39 15.78 2.33
N VAL A 140 -5.22 16.82 2.36
CA VAL A 140 -5.54 17.69 1.21
C VAL A 140 -4.37 18.63 0.88
N LYS A 141 -3.45 18.85 1.82
CA LYS A 141 -2.29 19.72 1.67
C LYS A 141 -0.99 18.92 1.46
N PRO A 142 -0.04 19.43 0.67
CA PRO A 142 1.30 18.87 0.60
C PRO A 142 1.90 18.82 2.01
N ASP A 143 2.07 17.63 2.55
CA ASP A 143 2.90 17.43 3.73
C ASP A 143 4.36 17.33 3.27
N SER A 144 5.06 18.48 3.28
CA SER A 144 6.48 18.53 2.93
C SER A 144 7.33 17.75 3.94
N GLU A 145 6.93 17.74 5.21
CA GLU A 145 7.67 17.08 6.28
C GLU A 145 7.59 15.54 6.14
N GLY A 146 6.40 15.01 5.85
CA GLY A 146 6.22 13.58 5.57
C GLY A 146 6.98 13.11 4.33
N TYR A 147 7.07 13.95 3.30
CA TYR A 147 7.87 13.67 2.10
C TYR A 147 9.37 13.57 2.43
N ASP A 148 9.93 14.61 3.06
CA ASP A 148 11.36 14.66 3.40
C ASP A 148 11.75 13.53 4.36
N HIS A 149 10.89 13.23 5.34
CA HIS A 149 11.06 12.11 6.25
C HIS A 149 11.13 10.77 5.48
N THR A 150 10.22 10.53 4.54
CA THR A 150 10.22 9.30 3.73
C THR A 150 11.47 9.20 2.85
N CYS A 151 11.91 10.29 2.24
CA CYS A 151 13.14 10.34 1.46
C CYS A 151 14.37 9.98 2.32
N SER A 152 14.44 10.52 3.54
CA SER A 152 15.49 10.19 4.51
C SER A 152 15.45 8.70 4.90
N LEU A 153 14.27 8.15 5.19
CA LEU A 153 14.12 6.73 5.51
C LEU A 153 14.59 5.83 4.37
N LEU A 154 14.21 6.12 3.12
CA LEU A 154 14.67 5.36 1.96
C LEU A 154 16.18 5.44 1.76
N GLY A 155 16.76 6.63 1.95
CA GLY A 155 18.22 6.83 1.91
C GLY A 155 18.94 5.99 2.96
N SER A 156 18.48 6.05 4.21
CA SER A 156 19.03 5.27 5.32
C SER A 156 18.87 3.77 5.10
N TRP A 157 17.72 3.33 4.55
CA TRP A 157 17.47 1.93 4.25
C TRP A 157 18.47 1.41 3.24
N LYS A 158 18.73 2.16 2.16
CA LYS A 158 19.70 1.78 1.12
C LYS A 158 21.12 1.69 1.69
N GLN A 159 21.51 2.61 2.57
CA GLN A 159 22.82 2.61 3.23
C GLN A 159 22.98 1.47 4.24
N ALA A 160 21.90 1.05 4.89
CA ALA A 160 21.90 -0.02 5.90
C ALA A 160 21.88 -1.43 5.30
N LEU A 161 21.89 -1.58 3.97
CA LEU A 161 21.87 -2.89 3.34
C LEU A 161 23.20 -3.62 3.49
N PRO A 162 23.17 -4.95 3.71
CA PRO A 162 24.40 -5.74 3.74
C PRO A 162 25.18 -5.66 2.41
N VAL A 163 26.51 -5.70 2.50
CA VAL A 163 27.42 -5.59 1.33
C VAL A 163 27.14 -6.65 0.26
N HIS A 164 26.67 -7.84 0.66
CA HIS A 164 26.30 -8.93 -0.26
C HIS A 164 24.93 -8.78 -0.93
N LEU A 165 24.23 -7.68 -0.64
CA LEU A 165 22.92 -7.33 -1.19
C LEU A 165 22.99 -5.99 -1.97
N PRO A 166 23.94 -5.81 -2.90
CA PRO A 166 24.03 -4.55 -3.62
C PRO A 166 22.80 -4.36 -4.51
N LEU A 167 22.27 -3.14 -4.51
CA LEU A 167 21.29 -2.69 -5.49
C LEU A 167 22.03 -2.41 -6.82
N LEU A 168 21.66 -3.11 -7.89
CA LEU A 168 22.23 -2.97 -9.25
C LEU A 168 23.77 -3.04 -9.35
N SER A 169 24.44 -4.13 -8.92
CA SER A 169 25.92 -4.21 -9.06
C SER A 169 26.55 -5.54 -9.48
N ASP A 170 25.81 -6.59 -9.85
CA ASP A 170 26.43 -7.81 -10.40
C ASP A 170 25.41 -8.65 -11.21
N GLU A 171 25.75 -9.04 -12.45
CA GLU A 171 24.90 -9.88 -13.33
C GLU A 171 24.48 -11.19 -12.65
N LYS A 172 25.35 -11.75 -11.80
CA LYS A 172 25.05 -13.00 -11.05
C LYS A 172 24.02 -12.80 -9.93
N SER A 173 23.92 -11.58 -9.39
CA SER A 173 22.98 -11.23 -8.33
C SER A 173 21.68 -10.61 -8.84
N LEU A 174 21.67 -10.19 -10.11
CA LEU A 174 20.59 -9.44 -10.76
C LEU A 174 19.23 -10.12 -10.56
N ARG A 175 19.09 -11.41 -10.90
CA ARG A 175 17.79 -12.09 -10.76
C ARG A 175 17.26 -12.13 -9.33
N SER A 176 18.12 -12.36 -8.34
CA SER A 176 17.67 -12.52 -6.96
C SER A 176 17.39 -11.19 -6.26
N ASN A 177 18.10 -10.12 -6.63
CA ASN A 177 17.99 -8.82 -5.97
C ASN A 177 17.18 -7.79 -6.78
N ALA A 178 16.94 -8.01 -8.07
CA ALA A 178 16.21 -7.07 -8.93
C ALA A 178 14.82 -6.70 -8.41
N HIS A 179 14.16 -7.60 -7.68
CA HIS A 179 12.88 -7.25 -7.06
C HIS A 179 13.04 -6.12 -6.04
N LEU A 180 14.09 -6.12 -5.20
CA LEU A 180 14.35 -5.04 -4.23
C LEU A 180 14.65 -3.73 -4.95
N ASP A 181 15.44 -3.78 -6.02
CA ASP A 181 15.74 -2.63 -6.88
C ASP A 181 14.45 -2.03 -7.45
N LEU A 182 13.60 -2.88 -8.03
CA LEU A 182 12.34 -2.45 -8.62
C LEU A 182 11.40 -1.85 -7.57
N MET A 183 11.30 -2.46 -6.39
CA MET A 183 10.45 -1.96 -5.31
C MET A 183 10.96 -0.62 -4.77
N TYR A 184 12.28 -0.50 -4.53
CA TYR A 184 12.91 0.75 -4.09
C TYR A 184 12.64 1.90 -5.08
N ASN A 185 12.92 1.66 -6.37
CA ASN A 185 12.71 2.65 -7.41
C ASN A 185 11.22 2.99 -7.58
N MET A 186 10.31 2.03 -7.42
CA MET A 186 8.88 2.28 -7.50
C MET A 186 8.36 3.17 -6.37
N ILE A 187 8.94 3.12 -5.17
CA ILE A 187 8.59 4.07 -4.08
C ILE A 187 9.04 5.48 -4.47
N TRP A 188 10.27 5.64 -4.97
CA TRP A 188 10.78 6.93 -5.44
C TRP A 188 9.92 7.55 -6.55
N VAL A 189 9.50 6.76 -7.54
CA VAL A 189 8.62 7.24 -8.61
C VAL A 189 7.27 7.71 -8.04
N ARG A 190 6.69 6.96 -7.10
CA ARG A 190 5.42 7.34 -6.45
C ARG A 190 5.56 8.61 -5.62
N LEU A 191 6.65 8.74 -4.86
CA LEU A 191 7.01 9.95 -4.11
C LEU A 191 7.12 11.16 -5.04
N GLY A 192 7.95 11.07 -6.08
CA GLY A 192 8.13 12.15 -7.05
C GLY A 192 6.81 12.57 -7.71
N ARG A 193 5.97 11.59 -8.10
CA ARG A 193 4.64 11.87 -8.67
C ARG A 193 3.74 12.62 -7.69
N SER A 194 3.73 12.23 -6.42
CA SER A 194 2.90 12.90 -5.40
C SER A 194 3.33 14.36 -5.19
N ALA A 195 4.63 14.63 -5.12
CA ALA A 195 5.18 15.97 -4.98
C ALA A 195 4.87 16.84 -6.22
N LEU A 196 5.10 16.31 -7.43
CA LEU A 196 4.80 17.01 -8.67
C LEU A 196 3.32 17.36 -8.81
N LEU A 197 2.42 16.41 -8.50
CA LEU A 197 0.97 16.66 -8.52
C LEU A 197 0.57 17.72 -7.49
N SER A 198 1.22 17.74 -6.33
CA SER A 198 0.95 18.74 -5.31
C SER A 198 1.38 20.13 -5.75
N LEU A 199 2.61 20.27 -6.29
CA LEU A 199 3.12 21.54 -6.83
C LEU A 199 2.24 22.04 -7.99
N ALA A 200 1.84 21.16 -8.90
CA ALA A 200 0.95 21.51 -10.01
C ALA A 200 -0.42 22.02 -9.51
N ARG A 201 -0.98 21.40 -8.46
CA ARG A 201 -2.23 21.87 -7.84
C ARG A 201 -2.10 23.25 -7.23
N ILE A 202 -1.00 23.53 -6.51
CA ILE A 202 -0.72 24.87 -5.95
C ILE A 202 -0.65 25.90 -7.07
N GLN A 203 0.11 25.62 -8.14
CA GLN A 203 0.28 26.56 -9.26
C GLN A 203 -1.04 26.86 -9.99
N LEU A 204 -1.90 25.84 -10.18
CA LEU A 204 -3.22 26.02 -10.78
C LEU A 204 -4.15 26.85 -9.87
N GLN A 205 -4.11 26.62 -8.56
CA GLN A 205 -4.87 27.39 -7.60
C GLN A 205 -4.41 28.86 -7.54
N SER A 206 -3.11 29.11 -7.55
CA SER A 206 -2.57 30.48 -7.57
C SER A 206 -2.93 31.21 -8.86
N SER A 207 -2.83 30.54 -10.01
CA SER A 207 -3.20 31.11 -11.32
C SER A 207 -4.69 31.47 -11.38
N ARG A 208 -5.55 30.59 -10.86
CA ARG A 208 -7.00 30.84 -10.75
C ARG A 208 -7.30 32.02 -9.82
N ALA A 209 -6.66 32.09 -8.66
CA ALA A 209 -6.84 33.20 -7.71
C ALA A 209 -6.40 34.54 -8.32
N THR A 210 -5.28 34.57 -9.07
CA THR A 210 -4.88 35.78 -9.80
C THR A 210 -5.89 36.20 -10.86
N HIS A 211 -6.45 35.24 -11.61
CA HIS A 211 -7.44 35.53 -12.66
C HIS A 211 -8.78 36.03 -12.07
N GLU A 212 -9.24 35.45 -10.96
CA GLU A 212 -10.43 35.90 -10.22
C GLU A 212 -10.21 37.30 -9.62
N ALA A 213 -9.02 37.58 -9.07
CA ALA A 213 -8.67 38.90 -8.55
C ALA A 213 -8.63 39.98 -9.65
N THR A 214 -8.04 39.67 -10.83
CA THR A 214 -8.05 40.60 -11.96
C THR A 214 -9.44 40.83 -12.55
N ALA A 215 -10.31 39.82 -12.53
CA ALA A 215 -11.69 39.96 -12.99
C ALA A 215 -12.53 40.83 -12.05
N ASN A 216 -12.32 40.74 -10.73
CA ASN A 216 -13.04 41.54 -9.74
C ASN A 216 -12.59 43.01 -9.70
N VAL A 217 -11.31 43.29 -9.99
CA VAL A 217 -10.78 44.67 -10.05
C VAL A 217 -11.26 45.41 -11.30
N ASN A 218 -11.52 44.69 -12.40
CA ASN A 218 -12.04 45.27 -13.64
C ASN A 218 -13.57 45.32 -13.69
N ALA A 219 -14.27 44.91 -12.62
CA ALA A 219 -15.72 45.06 -12.52
C ALA A 219 -16.05 46.52 -12.15
N ASP A 220 -16.64 47.26 -13.08
CA ASP A 220 -17.07 48.64 -12.90
C ASP A 220 -18.26 48.69 -11.91
N PRO A 221 -18.19 49.42 -10.77
CA PRO A 221 -19.26 49.46 -9.78
C PRO A 221 -20.58 50.09 -10.29
N ALA A 222 -20.59 50.62 -11.52
CA ALA A 222 -21.77 51.21 -12.15
C ALA A 222 -22.43 50.33 -13.24
N ASP A 223 -21.94 49.12 -13.52
CA ASP A 223 -22.55 48.24 -14.54
C ASP A 223 -23.73 47.43 -13.95
N PRO A 224 -24.97 47.64 -14.41
CA PRO A 224 -26.17 46.96 -13.89
C PRO A 224 -26.21 45.44 -14.17
N THR A 225 -25.21 44.88 -14.86
CA THR A 225 -25.11 43.42 -15.05
C THR A 225 -24.46 42.67 -13.88
N THR A 226 -23.72 43.35 -12.99
CA THR A 226 -23.04 42.69 -11.86
C THR A 226 -23.99 42.21 -10.76
N GLU A 227 -25.17 42.84 -10.59
CA GLU A 227 -26.20 42.39 -9.64
C GLU A 227 -26.80 41.02 -9.99
N ARG A 228 -26.76 40.61 -11.27
CA ARG A 228 -27.31 39.30 -11.68
C ARG A 228 -26.41 38.11 -11.33
N VAL A 229 -25.10 38.33 -11.17
CA VAL A 229 -24.16 37.24 -10.87
C VAL A 229 -24.22 36.86 -9.38
N ILE A 230 -24.45 37.82 -8.48
CA ILE A 230 -24.55 37.55 -7.03
C ILE A 230 -25.87 36.81 -6.70
N PHE A 231 -26.98 37.12 -7.40
CA PHE A 231 -28.25 36.41 -7.19
C PHE A 231 -28.24 34.95 -7.65
N PHE A 232 -27.42 34.58 -8.64
CA PHE A 232 -27.32 33.19 -9.10
C PHE A 232 -26.52 32.28 -8.16
N GLN A 233 -25.66 32.85 -7.30
CA GLN A 233 -24.89 32.06 -6.34
C GLN A 233 -25.64 31.77 -5.03
N VAL A 234 -26.66 32.56 -4.68
CA VAL A 234 -27.47 32.35 -3.46
C VAL A 234 -28.68 31.43 -3.71
N SER A 235 -29.20 31.36 -4.95
CA SER A 235 -30.40 30.54 -5.24
C SER A 235 -30.12 29.05 -5.54
N GLY A 236 -28.86 28.59 -5.47
CA GLY A 236 -28.46 27.21 -5.73
C GLY A 236 -28.47 26.25 -4.51
N ARG A 237 -28.78 26.74 -3.30
CA ARG A 237 -28.96 25.90 -2.10
C ARG A 237 -30.43 25.90 -1.69
N GLY A 238 -31.25 25.10 -2.36
CA GLY A 238 -32.65 24.96 -1.99
C GLY A 238 -33.47 24.11 -2.94
N TYR A 239 -33.04 22.88 -3.24
CA TYR A 239 -33.94 21.90 -3.85
C TYR A 239 -33.54 20.45 -3.53
N GLN A 240 -33.77 20.07 -2.27
CA GLN A 240 -34.10 18.69 -1.91
C GLN A 240 -35.11 18.75 -0.76
N ASP A 241 -36.39 18.69 -1.09
CA ASP A 241 -37.30 17.71 -0.50
C ASP A 241 -38.70 17.89 -1.08
N SER A 242 -39.17 16.93 -1.88
CA SER A 242 -40.60 16.68 -2.14
C SER A 242 -40.82 15.56 -3.17
N ARG A 243 -41.47 14.48 -2.69
CA ARG A 243 -42.18 13.41 -3.41
C ARG A 243 -41.37 12.22 -3.90
N HIS A 244 -41.40 11.15 -3.10
CA HIS A 244 -41.95 9.87 -3.57
C HIS A 244 -42.96 9.36 -2.54
N HIS A 245 -44.25 9.48 -2.90
CA HIS A 245 -45.34 8.74 -2.27
C HIS A 245 -46.12 8.09 -3.40
N ARG A 246 -46.06 6.75 -3.49
CA ARG A 246 -47.21 5.85 -3.71
C ARG A 246 -46.75 4.44 -4.09
N SER A 247 -47.05 3.48 -3.22
CA SER A 247 -47.85 2.30 -3.58
C SER A 247 -48.22 1.51 -2.32
N SER A 248 -49.47 1.63 -1.89
CA SER A 248 -50.13 0.66 -1.00
C SER A 248 -51.61 0.64 -1.39
N THR A 249 -51.95 -0.37 -2.17
CA THR A 249 -53.27 -1.02 -2.32
C THR A 249 -52.97 -2.45 -2.69
#